data_AF-A0A1Y2NQ61-F1
#
_entry.id   AF-A0A1Y2NQ61-F1
#
_cell.length_a   1.000
_cell.length_b   1.000
_cell.length_c   1.000
_cell.angle_alpha   90.00
_cell.angle_beta   90.00
_cell.angle_gamma   90.00
#
_symmetry.space_group_name_H-M   'P 1'
#
loop_
_entity.id
_entity.type
_entity.pdbx_description
1 polymer ?
#
loop_
_entity_poly.entity_id
_entity_poly.type
_entity_poly.pdbx_seq_one_letter_code
_entity_poly.pdbx_strand_id
1 'polypeptide(L)'
;MGMSLPERVRLVVAALMHASGESQARLAEALGVTQAQVSRRQSGAAAWSLADCEALAVHYGMDVLDFLAGPTRACEALPEERRAGRRRPGKGEAR
;
A
#
# COMPACT_ATOMS: atom_id res chain seq x y z
N MET A 1 24.46 -7.67 -3.90
CA MET A 1 23.29 -8.52 -3.58
C MET A 1 22.04 -7.74 -3.96
N GLY A 2 21.18 -8.31 -4.80
CA GLY A 2 19.91 -7.68 -5.13
C GLY A 2 18.98 -7.67 -3.92
N MET A 3 18.03 -6.74 -3.91
CA MET A 3 16.97 -6.67 -2.91
C MET A 3 16.23 -8.02 -2.80
N SER A 4 15.84 -8.43 -1.60
CA SER A 4 15.03 -9.64 -1.39
C SER A 4 13.57 -9.40 -1.79
N LEU A 5 12.80 -10.48 -2.02
CA LEU A 5 11.37 -10.37 -2.31
C LEU A 5 10.57 -9.75 -1.14
N PRO A 6 10.79 -10.13 0.14
CA PRO A 6 10.11 -9.47 1.26
C PRO A 6 10.41 -7.97 1.37
N GLU A 7 11.64 -7.55 1.07
CA GLU A 7 12.00 -6.12 0.99
C GLU A 7 11.24 -5.42 -0.14
N ARG A 8 11.17 -6.03 -1.34
CA ARG A 8 10.37 -5.49 -2.45
C ARG A 8 8.91 -5.30 -2.07
N VAL A 9 8.28 -6.29 -1.45
CA VAL A 9 6.87 -6.19 -1.03
C VAL A 9 6.67 -5.04 -0.05
N ARG A 10 7.55 -4.88 0.95
CA ARG A 10 7.48 -3.75 1.90
C ARG A 10 7.58 -2.39 1.20
N LEU A 11 8.42 -2.28 0.18
CA LEU A 11 8.57 -1.06 -0.62
C LEU A 11 7.34 -0.80 -1.49
N VAL A 12 6.74 -1.83 -2.10
CA VAL A 12 5.47 -1.70 -2.84
C VAL A 12 4.39 -1.14 -1.92
N VAL A 13 4.20 -1.74 -0.75
CA VAL A 13 3.20 -1.30 0.23
C VAL A 13 3.45 0.13 0.68
N ALA A 14 4.71 0.48 0.99
CA ALA A 14 5.06 1.85 1.39
C ALA A 14 4.81 2.86 0.26
N ALA A 15 5.14 2.52 -0.98
CA ALA A 15 4.91 3.37 -2.14
C ALA A 15 3.41 3.59 -2.40
N LEU A 16 2.60 2.53 -2.31
CA LEU A 16 1.14 2.64 -2.49
C LEU A 16 0.48 3.43 -1.36
N MET A 17 0.89 3.24 -0.11
CA MET A 17 0.43 4.07 1.01
C MET A 17 0.76 5.55 0.77
N HIS A 18 1.99 5.85 0.31
CA HIS A 18 2.39 7.21 0.00
C HIS A 18 1.58 7.80 -1.17
N ALA A 19 1.44 7.05 -2.27
CA ALA A 19 0.73 7.49 -3.46
C ALA A 19 -0.77 7.69 -3.23
N SER A 20 -1.38 6.87 -2.36
CA SER A 20 -2.81 6.95 -2.01
C SER A 20 -3.11 7.86 -0.82
N GLY A 21 -2.12 8.17 0.02
CA GLY A 21 -2.30 8.87 1.28
C GLY A 21 -2.91 8.00 2.39
N GLU A 22 -2.95 6.68 2.22
CA GLU A 22 -3.52 5.76 3.20
C GLU A 22 -2.56 5.44 4.36
N SER A 23 -3.14 5.26 5.55
CA SER A 23 -2.41 4.90 6.77
C SER A 23 -2.35 3.38 6.98
N GLN A 24 -1.44 2.92 7.84
CA GLN A 24 -1.38 1.49 8.22
C GLN A 24 -2.69 1.00 8.86
N ALA A 25 -3.41 1.88 9.55
CA ALA A 25 -4.71 1.54 10.16
C ALA A 25 -5.74 1.20 9.07
N ARG A 26 -5.76 1.96 7.97
CA ARG A 26 -6.65 1.69 6.84
C ARG A 26 -6.31 0.38 6.12
N LEU A 27 -5.02 0.08 5.95
CA LEU A 27 -4.60 -1.22 5.43
C LEU A 27 -5.00 -2.36 6.36
N ALA A 28 -4.92 -2.14 7.68
CA ALA A 28 -5.30 -3.14 8.66
C ALA A 28 -6.80 -3.48 8.58
N GLU A 29 -7.66 -2.46 8.42
CA GLU A 29 -9.09 -2.63 8.16
C GLU A 29 -9.34 -3.48 6.90
N ALA A 30 -8.66 -3.17 5.79
CA ALA A 30 -8.81 -3.88 4.52
C ALA A 30 -8.36 -5.35 4.61
N LEU A 31 -7.36 -5.63 5.44
CA LEU A 31 -6.81 -6.97 5.65
C LEU A 31 -7.52 -7.76 6.76
N GLY A 32 -8.43 -7.14 7.52
CA GLY A 32 -9.04 -7.76 8.70
C GLY A 32 -8.04 -8.08 9.82
N VAL A 33 -6.98 -7.29 9.95
CA VAL A 33 -5.92 -7.44 10.97
C VAL A 33 -5.78 -6.17 11.80
N THR A 34 -4.89 -6.19 12.79
CA THR A 34 -4.54 -5.00 13.60
C THR A 34 -3.48 -4.15 12.91
N GLN A 35 -3.47 -2.84 13.21
CA GLN A 35 -2.41 -1.92 12.76
C GLN A 35 -1.02 -2.35 13.25
N ALA A 36 -0.92 -2.96 14.44
CA ALA A 36 0.33 -3.52 14.95
C ALA A 36 0.86 -4.67 14.08
N GLN A 37 -0.02 -5.53 13.55
CA GLN A 37 0.38 -6.59 12.61
C GLN A 37 0.90 -6.00 11.29
N VAL A 38 0.24 -4.97 10.74
CA VAL A 38 0.73 -4.26 9.55
C VAL A 38 2.08 -3.59 9.82
N SER A 39 2.25 -2.96 10.98
CA SER A 39 3.51 -2.33 11.38
C SER A 39 4.67 -3.34 11.45
N ARG A 40 4.44 -4.51 12.07
CA ARG A 40 5.44 -5.60 12.11
C ARG A 40 5.82 -6.10 10.72
N ARG A 41 4.86 -6.17 9.78
CA ARG A 41 5.15 -6.55 8.39
C ARG A 41 5.96 -5.48 7.68
N GLN A 42 5.62 -4.20 7.86
CA GLN A 42 6.38 -3.08 7.28
C GLN A 42 7.78 -2.92 7.89
N SER A 43 8.00 -3.26 9.16
CA SER A 43 9.34 -3.26 9.76
C SER A 43 10.17 -4.48 9.38
N GLY A 44 9.56 -5.51 8.80
CA GLY A 44 10.21 -6.79 8.49
C GLY A 44 10.29 -7.76 9.67
N ALA A 45 9.65 -7.43 10.80
CA ALA A 45 9.51 -8.33 11.95
C ALA A 45 8.48 -9.45 11.72
N ALA A 46 7.71 -9.39 10.62
CA ALA A 46 6.82 -10.43 10.14
C ALA A 46 6.80 -10.41 8.61
N ALA A 47 6.55 -11.57 7.98
CA ALA A 47 6.42 -11.66 6.54
C ALA A 47 5.02 -11.23 6.06
N TRP A 48 4.97 -10.67 4.84
CA TRP A 48 3.75 -10.58 4.06
C TRP A 48 3.45 -11.96 3.46
N SER A 49 2.25 -12.49 3.67
CA SER A 49 1.82 -13.72 3.00
C SER A 49 1.34 -13.41 1.57
N LEU A 50 1.27 -14.42 0.70
CA LEU A 50 0.70 -14.23 -0.64
C LEU A 50 -0.78 -13.82 -0.58
N ALA A 51 -1.54 -14.34 0.39
CA ALA A 51 -2.92 -13.94 0.62
C ALA A 51 -3.03 -12.45 1.03
N ASP A 52 -2.09 -11.94 1.83
CA ASP A 52 -2.05 -10.50 2.14
C ASP A 52 -1.76 -9.68 0.87
N CYS A 53 -0.87 -10.15 -0.02
CA CYS A 53 -0.56 -9.48 -1.29
C CYS A 53 -1.77 -9.42 -2.22
N GLU A 54 -2.52 -10.53 -2.37
CA GLU A 54 -3.76 -10.58 -3.14
C GLU A 54 -4.82 -9.62 -2.55
N ALA A 55 -5.02 -9.65 -1.23
CA ALA A 55 -5.97 -8.77 -0.56
C ALA A 55 -5.61 -7.28 -0.73
N LEU A 56 -4.32 -6.93 -0.67
CA LEU A 56 -3.86 -5.56 -0.94
C LEU A 56 -4.05 -5.16 -2.41
N ALA A 57 -3.77 -6.05 -3.36
CA ALA A 57 -4.00 -5.78 -4.78
C ALA A 57 -5.48 -5.48 -5.06
N VAL A 58 -6.38 -6.31 -4.52
CA VAL A 58 -7.84 -6.08 -4.57
C VAL A 58 -8.23 -4.78 -3.89
N HIS A 59 -7.70 -4.49 -2.70
CA HIS A 59 -7.97 -3.25 -1.96
C HIS A 59 -7.58 -2.02 -2.77
N TYR A 60 -6.44 -2.03 -3.46
CA TYR A 60 -5.99 -0.93 -4.30
C TYR A 60 -6.63 -0.92 -5.70
N GLY A 61 -7.35 -1.96 -6.10
CA GLY A 61 -8.02 -2.06 -7.39
C GLY A 61 -7.07 -2.37 -8.55
N MET A 62 -6.07 -3.22 -8.34
CA MET A 62 -5.10 -3.64 -9.36
C MET A 62 -4.92 -5.17 -9.38
N ASP A 63 -4.31 -5.68 -10.45
CA ASP A 63 -3.91 -7.09 -10.53
C ASP A 63 -2.75 -7.42 -9.57
N VAL A 64 -2.74 -8.63 -9.01
CA VAL A 64 -1.70 -9.04 -8.05
C VAL A 64 -0.31 -9.13 -8.68
N LEU A 65 -0.21 -9.43 -9.97
CA LEU A 65 1.08 -9.43 -10.67
C LEU A 65 1.60 -8.02 -10.91
N ASP A 66 0.72 -7.05 -11.14
CA ASP A 66 1.10 -5.62 -11.19
C ASP A 66 1.62 -5.14 -9.81
N PHE A 67 1.00 -5.61 -8.72
CA PHE A 67 1.48 -5.36 -7.36
C PHE A 67 2.87 -5.99 -7.11
N LEU A 68 3.07 -7.25 -7.50
CA LEU A 68 4.32 -7.99 -7.27
C LEU A 68 5.46 -7.61 -8.23
N ALA A 69 5.17 -6.95 -9.35
CA ALA A 69 6.15 -6.47 -10.30
C ALA A 69 7.06 -5.36 -9.75
N GLY A 70 6.68 -4.75 -8.62
CA GLY A 70 7.51 -3.78 -7.89
C GLY A 70 6.85 -2.40 -7.76
N PRO A 71 7.47 -1.49 -6.97
CA PRO A 71 6.82 -0.26 -6.53
C PRO A 71 6.45 0.68 -7.69
N THR A 72 7.28 0.76 -8.74
CA THR A 72 7.00 1.57 -9.92
C THR A 72 5.72 1.08 -10.62
N ARG A 73 5.66 -0.22 -10.94
CA ARG A 73 4.52 -0.80 -11.65
C ARG A 73 3.24 -0.72 -10.84
N ALA A 74 3.31 -0.98 -9.53
CA ALA A 74 2.17 -0.86 -8.64
C ALA A 74 1.60 0.57 -8.59
N CYS A 75 2.46 1.59 -8.54
CA CYS A 75 2.03 3.00 -8.57
C CYS A 75 1.42 3.41 -9.93
N GLU A 76 1.94 2.88 -11.04
CA GLU A 76 1.36 3.06 -12.38
C GLU A 76 -0.04 2.44 -12.47
N ALA A 77 -0.21 1.24 -11.94
CA ALA A 77 -1.48 0.50 -11.93
C ALA A 77 -2.51 1.05 -10.91
N LEU A 78 -2.09 1.90 -9.97
CA LEU A 78 -3.00 2.50 -8.98
C LEU A 78 -4.07 3.37 -9.66
N PRO A 79 -5.38 3.10 -9.47
CA PRO A 79 -6.45 3.89 -10.07
C PRO A 79 -6.36 5.38 -9.71
N GLU A 80 -6.71 6.25 -10.65
CA GLU A 80 -6.53 7.70 -10.51
C GLU A 80 -7.29 8.27 -9.32
N GLU A 81 -8.46 7.73 -9.01
CA GLU A 81 -9.34 8.20 -7.93
C GLU A 81 -8.72 7.95 -6.54
N ARG A 82 -7.79 6.99 -6.46
CA ARG A 82 -7.10 6.66 -5.20
C ARG A 82 -5.86 7.48 -4.97
N ARG A 83 -5.34 8.21 -5.96
CA ARG A 83 -4.12 9.01 -5.81
C ARG A 83 -4.38 10.25 -4.94
N ALA A 84 -3.56 10.44 -3.91
CA ALA A 84 -3.74 11.48 -2.88
C ALA A 84 -3.94 12.89 -3.46
N GLY A 85 -3.26 13.20 -4.58
CA GLY A 85 -3.31 14.52 -5.23
C GLY A 85 -4.60 14.85 -5.97
N ARG A 86 -5.52 13.90 -6.20
CA ARG A 86 -6.83 14.17 -6.85
C ARG A 86 -7.98 14.46 -5.88
N ARG A 87 -7.81 14.21 -4.58
CA ARG A 87 -8.66 14.87 -3.57
C ARG A 87 -8.20 16.33 -3.43
N ARG A 88 -8.81 17.24 -4.20
CA ARG A 88 -8.63 18.70 -4.06
C ARG A 88 -9.12 19.21 -2.68
N PRO A 89 -8.69 20.42 -2.26
CA PRO A 89 -7.97 20.68 -1.01
C PRO A 89 -8.87 20.88 0.21
N GLY A 90 -8.38 20.51 1.38
CA GLY A 90 -8.92 20.94 2.66
C GLY A 90 -8.72 22.44 2.87
N LYS A 91 -9.73 23.22 2.48
CA LYS A 91 -10.22 24.47 3.10
C LYS A 91 -9.16 25.40 3.72
N GLY A 92 -8.61 26.29 2.90
CA GLY A 92 -8.24 27.63 3.35
C GLY A 92 -9.49 28.50 3.39
N GLU A 93 -10.22 28.48 4.51
CA GLU A 93 -11.25 29.46 4.87
C GLU A 93 -11.49 29.38 6.38
N ALA A 94 -10.80 30.23 7.15
CA ALA A 94 -11.34 30.89 8.34
C ALA A 94 -10.34 31.91 8.90
N ARG A 95 -10.67 33.18 8.66
CA ARG A 95 -10.26 34.44 9.32
C ARG A 95 -8.83 34.96 9.15
#